data_AF-A0A1N6WA51-F1
#
_entry.id   AF-A0A1N6WA51-F1
#
_cell.length_a   1.000
_cell.length_b   1.000
_cell.length_c   1.000
_cell.angle_alpha   90.00
_cell.angle_beta   90.00
_cell.angle_gamma   90.00
#
_symmetry.space_group_name_H-M   'P 1'
#
loop_
_entity.id
_entity.type
_entity.pdbx_description
1 polymer ?
#
loop_
_entity_poly.entity_id
_entity_poly.type
_entity_poly.pdbx_seq_one_letter_code
_entity_poly.pdbx_strand_id
1 'polypeptide(L)'
;MDGNVLLAFGLTLLAGLATGIGSALAFFTSRTNTKFLAWALGFSAGVMIYVSMIEIFVKAKDALVLEHGDKTGYWLTVIGFFAGIVVIAIIDKFIPSSGNPHETKTVEEFHEEPERDEYARLKKMGVFTAIAIAIHNFPEGIATFASALQDPSLGIAIAIAVAIHNIPEGIAVAVPLYFATGDRKKAFKWSFLSGLSEPVGALVAWLILMPYLTDTMFGMIFAGVAGIMVFISLDELLPAAQKYDQTHLAIYGVVSGMAVMAISLLLLL
;
A
#
# COMPACT_ATOMS: atom_id res chain seq x y z
N MET A 1 10.98 -12.29 28.06
CA MET A 1 11.21 -12.25 26.59
C MET A 1 10.04 -12.84 25.82
N ASP A 2 9.47 -13.97 26.24
CA ASP A 2 8.37 -14.65 25.53
C ASP A 2 7.06 -13.82 25.40
N GLY A 3 6.72 -13.01 26.42
CA GLY A 3 5.52 -12.17 26.39
C GLY A 3 5.55 -11.07 25.31
N ASN A 4 6.73 -10.52 25.00
CA ASN A 4 6.87 -9.46 23.99
C ASN A 4 6.82 -10.04 22.56
N VAL A 5 7.25 -11.29 22.37
CA VAL A 5 7.21 -11.97 21.07
C VAL A 5 5.76 -12.27 20.66
N LEU A 6 4.95 -12.81 21.57
CA LEU A 6 3.54 -13.08 21.28
C LEU A 6 2.77 -11.79 21.00
N LEU A 7 3.05 -10.72 21.76
CA LEU A 7 2.48 -9.41 21.52
C LEU A 7 2.89 -8.87 20.14
N ALA A 8 4.17 -8.92 19.79
CA ALA A 8 4.68 -8.43 18.50
C ALA A 8 4.05 -9.17 17.31
N PHE A 9 3.90 -10.50 17.40
CA PHE A 9 3.16 -11.29 16.41
C PHE A 9 1.68 -10.92 16.36
N GLY A 10 1.04 -10.74 17.52
CA GLY A 10 -0.36 -10.34 17.62
C GLY A 10 -0.62 -8.98 16.97
N LEU A 11 0.24 -7.99 17.25
CA LEU A 11 0.16 -6.66 16.67
C LEU A 11 0.35 -6.70 15.14
N THR A 12 1.34 -7.44 14.67
CA THR A 12 1.59 -7.57 13.23
C THR A 12 0.47 -8.32 12.51
N LEU A 13 -0.12 -9.33 13.14
CA LEU A 13 -1.29 -10.02 12.60
C LEU A 13 -2.50 -9.08 12.53
N LEU A 14 -2.76 -8.30 13.57
CA LEU A 14 -3.87 -7.34 13.60
C LEU A 14 -3.71 -6.27 12.52
N ALA A 15 -2.50 -5.75 12.33
CA ALA A 15 -2.16 -4.81 11.28
C ALA A 15 -2.46 -5.42 9.90
N GLY A 16 -1.93 -6.60 9.57
CA GLY A 16 -2.17 -7.25 8.28
C GLY A 16 -3.63 -7.67 8.04
N LEU A 17 -4.38 -7.98 9.10
CA LEU A 17 -5.82 -8.27 9.00
C LEU A 17 -6.63 -7.02 8.64
N ALA A 18 -6.14 -5.81 8.90
CA ALA A 18 -6.81 -4.58 8.54
C ALA A 18 -6.94 -4.40 7.01
N THR A 19 -6.03 -4.97 6.22
CA THR A 19 -6.18 -5.08 4.75
C THR A 19 -7.42 -5.90 4.40
N GLY A 20 -7.67 -6.98 5.14
CA GLY A 20 -8.90 -7.76 5.04
C GLY A 20 -10.15 -6.95 5.40
N ILE A 21 -10.09 -6.07 6.41
CA ILE A 21 -11.19 -5.18 6.79
C ILE A 21 -11.51 -4.21 5.66
N GLY A 22 -10.51 -3.58 5.06
CA GLY A 22 -10.68 -2.72 3.88
C GLY A 22 -11.35 -3.44 2.71
N SER A 23 -10.95 -4.70 2.48
CA SER A 23 -11.52 -5.53 1.41
C SER A 23 -13.01 -5.86 1.61
N ALA A 24 -13.50 -5.81 2.86
CA ALA A 24 -14.91 -6.06 3.16
C ALA A 24 -15.84 -5.01 2.51
N LEU A 25 -15.34 -3.80 2.24
CA LEU A 25 -16.09 -2.76 1.52
C LEU A 25 -16.52 -3.20 0.12
N ALA A 26 -15.77 -4.11 -0.53
CA ALA A 26 -16.16 -4.69 -1.82
C ALA A 26 -17.46 -5.51 -1.74
N PHE A 27 -17.87 -5.99 -0.55
CA PHE A 27 -19.13 -6.71 -0.39
C PHE A 27 -20.35 -5.78 -0.41
N PHE A 28 -20.18 -4.53 0.01
CA PHE A 28 -21.27 -3.56 0.15
C PHE A 28 -21.45 -2.68 -1.09
N THR A 29 -20.52 -2.74 -2.04
CA THR A 29 -20.61 -2.01 -3.30
C THR A 29 -21.22 -2.85 -4.42
N SER A 30 -21.74 -2.18 -5.45
CA SER A 30 -22.21 -2.80 -6.69
C SER A 30 -21.16 -2.67 -7.78
N ARG A 31 -21.07 -3.69 -8.64
CA ARG A 31 -20.13 -3.75 -9.78
C ARG A 31 -20.34 -2.62 -10.82
N THR A 32 -21.45 -1.90 -10.75
CA THR A 32 -21.82 -0.84 -11.70
C THR A 32 -21.61 0.57 -11.15
N ASN A 33 -21.22 0.73 -9.88
CA ASN A 33 -21.05 2.04 -9.26
C ASN A 33 -19.65 2.63 -9.56
N THR A 34 -19.45 3.09 -10.79
CA THR A 34 -18.18 3.70 -11.23
C THR A 34 -17.79 4.94 -10.43
N LYS A 35 -18.77 5.69 -9.90
CA LYS A 35 -18.52 6.83 -8.99
C LYS A 35 -17.83 6.40 -7.71
N PHE A 36 -18.30 5.32 -7.09
CA PHE A 36 -17.64 4.75 -5.92
C PHE A 36 -16.27 4.18 -6.27
N LEU A 37 -16.11 3.52 -7.42
CA LEU A 37 -14.81 3.03 -7.89
C LEU A 37 -13.80 4.18 -8.02
N ALA A 38 -14.17 5.27 -8.70
CA ALA A 38 -13.31 6.44 -8.88
C ALA A 38 -12.92 7.08 -7.55
N TRP A 39 -13.89 7.31 -6.66
CA TRP A 39 -13.61 7.86 -5.34
C TRP A 39 -12.74 6.92 -4.49
N ALA A 40 -13.03 5.61 -4.47
CA ALA A 40 -12.32 4.63 -3.66
C ALA A 40 -10.85 4.47 -4.09
N LEU A 41 -10.59 4.41 -5.40
CA LEU A 41 -9.21 4.35 -5.92
C LEU A 41 -8.45 5.64 -5.65
N GLY A 42 -9.10 6.81 -5.82
CA GLY A 42 -8.52 8.09 -5.46
C GLY A 42 -8.22 8.18 -3.96
N PHE A 43 -9.15 7.74 -3.11
CA PHE A 43 -8.98 7.68 -1.66
C PHE A 43 -7.77 6.83 -1.26
N SER A 44 -7.64 5.62 -1.82
CA SER A 44 -6.49 4.76 -1.57
C SER A 44 -5.17 5.43 -2.02
N ALA A 45 -5.13 6.01 -3.22
CA ALA A 45 -3.95 6.74 -3.70
C ALA A 45 -3.57 7.91 -2.77
N GLY A 46 -4.56 8.67 -2.30
CA GLY A 46 -4.35 9.78 -1.38
C GLY A 46 -3.77 9.35 -0.05
N VAL A 47 -4.30 8.29 0.56
CA VAL A 47 -3.75 7.73 1.81
C VAL A 47 -2.33 7.24 1.59
N MET A 48 -2.09 6.44 0.55
CA MET A 48 -0.77 5.86 0.26
C MET A 48 0.29 6.93 0.00
N ILE A 49 -0.03 8.00 -0.74
CA ILE A 49 0.89 9.13 -0.96
C ILE A 49 1.18 9.84 0.37
N TYR A 50 0.15 10.13 1.17
CA TYR A 50 0.32 10.88 2.41
C TYR A 50 1.18 10.12 3.43
N VAL A 51 0.86 8.86 3.70
CA VAL A 51 1.61 8.03 4.65
C VAL A 51 3.05 7.83 4.19
N SER A 52 3.28 7.64 2.89
CA SER A 52 4.62 7.49 2.33
C SER A 52 5.49 8.71 2.59
N MET A 53 4.94 9.92 2.43
CA MET A 53 5.70 11.17 2.52
C MET A 53 5.85 11.70 3.94
N ILE A 54 4.79 11.58 4.75
CA ILE A 54 4.74 12.21 6.07
C ILE A 54 5.22 11.27 7.17
N GLU A 55 5.09 9.96 6.98
CA GLU A 55 5.45 8.97 8.01
C GLU A 55 6.63 8.09 7.57
N ILE A 56 6.47 7.31 6.50
CA ILE A 56 7.43 6.25 6.13
C ILE A 56 8.77 6.85 5.69
N PHE A 57 8.76 7.86 4.83
CA PHE A 57 9.97 8.56 4.41
C PHE A 57 10.66 9.26 5.59
N VAL A 58 9.88 9.84 6.52
CA VAL A 58 10.41 10.51 7.71
C VAL A 58 11.05 9.50 8.66
N LYS A 59 10.42 8.34 8.90
CA LYS A 59 11.00 7.24 9.69
C LYS A 59 12.31 6.72 9.07
N ALA A 60 12.35 6.55 7.74
CA ALA A 60 13.56 6.18 7.02
C ALA A 60 14.68 7.19 7.26
N LYS A 61 14.36 8.48 7.12
CA LYS A 61 15.27 9.59 7.36
C LYS A 61 15.79 9.59 8.79
N ASP A 62 14.91 9.47 9.78
CA ASP A 62 15.31 9.53 11.18
C ASP A 62 16.27 8.37 11.53
N ALA A 63 15.99 7.16 11.05
CA ALA A 63 16.89 6.01 11.22
C ALA A 63 18.26 6.23 10.53
N LEU A 64 18.27 6.71 9.28
CA LEU A 64 19.51 6.89 8.51
C LEU A 64 20.35 8.08 8.99
N VAL A 65 19.71 9.16 9.46
CA VAL A 65 20.39 10.33 10.03
C VAL A 65 20.99 9.99 11.39
N LEU A 66 20.27 9.22 12.22
CA LEU A 66 20.79 8.77 13.50
C LEU A 66 22.10 7.97 13.34
N GLU A 67 22.16 7.11 12.33
CA GLU A 67 23.30 6.21 12.10
C GLU A 67 24.45 6.87 11.30
N HIS A 68 24.16 7.66 10.26
CA HIS A 68 25.18 8.19 9.33
C HIS A 68 25.42 9.69 9.43
N GLY A 69 24.73 10.38 10.34
CA GLY A 69 24.70 11.83 10.47
C GLY A 69 23.86 12.53 9.42
N ASP A 70 23.50 13.79 9.68
CA ASP A 70 22.51 14.56 8.90
C ASP A 70 22.70 14.46 7.39
N LYS A 71 23.86 14.90 6.88
CA LYS A 71 24.08 15.00 5.44
C LYS A 71 23.99 13.64 4.74
N THR A 72 24.71 12.64 5.25
CA THR A 72 24.78 11.31 4.64
C THR A 72 23.44 10.58 4.77
N GLY A 73 22.81 10.64 5.95
CA GLY A 73 21.51 10.02 6.20
C GLY A 73 20.41 10.55 5.26
N TYR A 74 20.36 11.87 5.05
CA TYR A 74 19.44 12.47 4.07
C TYR A 74 19.69 11.96 2.64
N TRP A 75 20.95 11.90 2.19
CA TRP A 75 21.30 11.36 0.87
C TRP A 75 20.88 9.90 0.71
N LEU A 76 21.16 9.06 1.70
CA LEU A 76 20.76 7.65 1.71
C LEU A 76 19.24 7.50 1.64
N THR A 77 18.50 8.34 2.36
CA THR A 77 17.02 8.32 2.33
C THR A 77 16.49 8.63 0.93
N VAL A 78 16.97 9.70 0.30
CA VAL A 78 16.53 10.08 -1.05
C VAL A 78 16.92 9.03 -2.08
N ILE A 79 18.15 8.49 -1.99
CA ILE A 79 18.62 7.42 -2.88
C ILE A 79 17.75 6.17 -2.70
N GLY A 80 17.49 5.75 -1.47
CA GLY A 80 16.62 4.61 -1.17
C GLY A 80 15.22 4.80 -1.75
N PHE A 81 14.63 5.98 -1.58
CA PHE A 81 13.31 6.34 -2.12
C PHE A 81 13.24 6.21 -3.64
N PHE A 82 14.16 6.84 -4.37
CA PHE A 82 14.16 6.74 -5.83
C PHE A 82 14.60 5.36 -6.32
N ALA A 83 15.46 4.64 -5.59
CA ALA A 83 15.79 3.25 -5.91
C ALA A 83 14.54 2.37 -5.83
N GLY A 84 13.68 2.58 -4.82
CA GLY A 84 12.37 1.93 -4.72
C GLY A 84 11.49 2.18 -5.94
N ILE A 85 11.36 3.45 -6.36
CA ILE A 85 10.64 3.84 -7.59
C ILE A 85 11.20 3.10 -8.81
N VAL A 86 12.53 3.10 -8.98
CA VAL A 86 13.18 2.43 -10.11
C VAL A 86 12.91 0.92 -10.09
N VAL A 87 12.98 0.28 -8.92
CA VAL A 87 12.70 -1.15 -8.78
C VAL A 87 11.28 -1.48 -9.21
N ILE A 88 10.26 -0.75 -8.72
CA ILE A 88 8.87 -1.04 -9.10
C ILE A 88 8.60 -0.69 -10.56
N ALA A 89 9.18 0.38 -11.10
CA ALA A 89 9.04 0.71 -12.52
C ALA A 89 9.68 -0.34 -13.43
N ILE A 90 10.80 -0.94 -13.01
CA ILE A 90 11.40 -2.09 -13.71
C ILE A 90 10.47 -3.30 -13.65
N ILE A 91 9.93 -3.62 -12.46
CA ILE A 91 8.98 -4.72 -12.28
C ILE A 91 7.75 -4.53 -13.16
N ASP A 92 7.17 -3.32 -13.17
CA ASP A 92 6.00 -2.98 -14.00
C ASP A 92 6.27 -3.21 -15.50
N LYS A 93 7.47 -2.84 -15.98
CA LYS A 93 7.85 -3.05 -17.38
C LYS A 93 7.90 -4.53 -17.79
N PHE A 94 8.15 -5.44 -16.85
CA PHE A 94 8.12 -6.89 -17.13
C PHE A 94 6.70 -7.45 -17.19
N ILE A 95 5.68 -6.64 -16.92
CA ILE A 95 4.29 -7.03 -16.96
C ILE A 95 3.74 -6.78 -18.39
N PRO A 96 3.20 -7.80 -19.08
CA PRO A 96 2.82 -7.71 -20.49
C PRO A 96 1.93 -6.49 -20.81
N SER A 97 2.30 -5.73 -21.85
CA SER A 97 1.73 -4.41 -22.20
C SER A 97 0.27 -4.39 -22.66
N SER A 98 -0.35 -5.53 -22.95
CA SER A 98 -1.76 -5.66 -23.38
C SER A 98 -2.77 -5.40 -22.24
N GLY A 99 -2.58 -4.33 -21.48
CA GLY A 99 -3.38 -3.95 -20.34
C GLY A 99 -2.66 -3.10 -19.29
N ASN A 100 -1.70 -2.28 -19.69
CA ASN A 100 -1.19 -1.20 -18.84
C ASN A 100 -2.24 -0.06 -18.83
N PRO A 101 -2.62 0.52 -17.67
CA PRO A 101 -3.52 1.69 -17.60
C PRO A 101 -3.11 2.87 -18.50
N HIS A 102 -1.85 2.92 -18.94
CA HIS A 102 -1.24 3.96 -19.76
C HIS A 102 -1.53 3.89 -21.27
N GLU A 103 -2.29 2.92 -21.77
CA GLU A 103 -2.75 2.97 -23.16
C GLU A 103 -3.76 4.13 -23.33
N THR A 104 -3.28 5.23 -23.91
CA THR A 104 -4.10 6.38 -24.30
C THR A 104 -5.14 5.95 -25.32
N LYS A 105 -6.41 5.93 -24.93
CA LYS A 105 -7.53 5.77 -25.87
C LYS A 105 -7.67 7.02 -26.74
N THR A 106 -7.92 6.85 -28.03
CA THR A 106 -8.40 7.94 -28.89
C THR A 106 -9.84 8.31 -28.52
N VAL A 107 -10.24 9.53 -28.86
CA VAL A 107 -11.51 10.18 -28.44
C VAL A 107 -12.75 9.37 -28.86
N GLU A 108 -12.64 8.42 -29.79
CA GLU A 108 -13.74 7.60 -30.27
C GLU A 108 -14.23 6.51 -29.31
N GLU A 109 -13.48 6.12 -28.26
CA GLU A 109 -13.82 4.95 -27.41
C GLU A 109 -14.67 5.27 -26.17
N PHE A 110 -15.26 6.47 -26.08
CA PHE A 110 -15.96 6.94 -24.86
C PHE A 110 -17.43 6.48 -24.71
N HIS A 111 -17.99 5.71 -25.65
CA HIS A 111 -19.45 5.48 -25.70
C HIS A 111 -19.94 4.02 -25.72
N GLU A 112 -19.10 3.01 -25.49
CA GLU A 112 -19.56 1.62 -25.47
C GLU A 112 -19.37 0.93 -24.11
N GLU A 113 -20.24 -0.05 -23.83
CA GLU A 113 -20.19 -0.89 -22.62
C GLU A 113 -18.76 -1.40 -22.38
N PRO A 114 -18.33 -1.61 -21.12
CA PRO A 114 -16.97 -2.03 -20.82
C PRO A 114 -16.63 -3.32 -21.58
N GLU A 115 -15.86 -3.17 -22.66
CA GLU A 115 -15.44 -4.27 -23.52
C GLU A 115 -14.68 -5.32 -22.69
N ARG A 116 -14.59 -6.54 -23.21
CA ARG A 116 -13.81 -7.63 -22.59
C ARG A 116 -12.40 -7.20 -22.14
N ASP A 117 -11.77 -6.28 -22.86
CA ASP A 117 -10.44 -5.76 -22.58
C ASP A 117 -10.39 -4.86 -21.33
N GLU A 118 -11.48 -4.18 -21.00
CA GLU A 118 -11.54 -3.32 -19.81
C GLU A 118 -11.59 -4.12 -18.51
N TYR A 119 -12.42 -5.17 -18.47
CA TYR A 119 -12.45 -6.07 -17.32
C TYR A 119 -11.14 -6.84 -17.17
N ALA A 120 -10.44 -7.16 -18.27
CA ALA A 120 -9.12 -7.75 -18.23
C ALA A 120 -8.09 -6.81 -17.58
N ARG A 121 -8.10 -5.52 -17.94
CA ARG A 121 -7.24 -4.49 -17.33
C ARG A 121 -7.48 -4.31 -15.84
N LEU A 122 -8.72 -4.12 -15.41
CA LEU A 122 -9.05 -3.99 -13.98
C LEU A 122 -8.66 -5.22 -13.17
N LYS A 123 -8.82 -6.42 -13.74
CA LYS A 123 -8.41 -7.68 -13.09
C LYS A 123 -6.90 -7.73 -12.92
N LYS A 124 -6.16 -7.36 -13.98
CA LYS A 124 -4.70 -7.35 -13.98
C LYS A 124 -4.18 -6.33 -12.97
N MET A 125 -4.72 -5.11 -12.98
CA MET A 125 -4.44 -4.06 -12.00
C MET A 125 -4.69 -4.58 -10.59
N GLY A 126 -5.90 -5.07 -10.26
CA GLY A 126 -6.19 -5.57 -8.92
C GLY A 126 -5.27 -6.71 -8.45
N VAL A 127 -4.86 -7.62 -9.34
CA VAL A 127 -3.88 -8.68 -9.02
C VAL A 127 -2.48 -8.10 -8.81
N PHE A 128 -2.05 -7.18 -9.66
CA PHE A 128 -0.74 -6.57 -9.53
C PHE A 128 -0.64 -5.69 -8.28
N THR A 129 -1.64 -4.83 -8.04
CA THR A 129 -1.78 -4.06 -6.80
C THR A 129 -1.74 -4.99 -5.58
N ALA A 130 -2.38 -6.16 -5.63
CA ALA A 130 -2.29 -7.15 -4.53
C ALA A 130 -0.87 -7.69 -4.32
N ILE A 131 -0.14 -7.98 -5.40
CA ILE A 131 1.26 -8.44 -5.32
C ILE A 131 2.15 -7.32 -4.79
N ALA A 132 1.98 -6.10 -5.28
CA ALA A 132 2.77 -4.95 -4.89
C ALA A 132 2.54 -4.59 -3.41
N ILE A 133 1.29 -4.61 -2.96
CA ILE A 133 0.92 -4.50 -1.54
C ILE A 133 1.55 -5.64 -0.74
N ALA A 134 1.48 -6.90 -1.20
CA ALA A 134 2.14 -8.00 -0.48
C ALA A 134 3.68 -7.82 -0.34
N ILE A 135 4.32 -7.24 -1.36
CA ILE A 135 5.76 -6.90 -1.31
C ILE A 135 6.01 -5.75 -0.34
N HIS A 136 5.09 -4.80 -0.23
CA HIS A 136 5.18 -3.64 0.64
C HIS A 136 4.92 -3.98 2.11
N ASN A 137 3.86 -4.74 2.42
CA ASN A 137 3.54 -5.03 3.81
C ASN A 137 4.48 -6.08 4.41
N PHE A 138 5.27 -6.80 3.60
CA PHE A 138 6.31 -7.69 4.12
C PHE A 138 7.36 -6.93 4.97
N PRO A 139 8.04 -5.87 4.44
CA PRO A 139 8.82 -4.93 5.24
C PRO A 139 8.10 -4.33 6.45
N GLU A 140 6.84 -3.94 6.30
CA GLU A 140 6.07 -3.34 7.40
C GLU A 140 5.83 -4.34 8.54
N GLY A 141 5.61 -5.60 8.20
CA GLY A 141 5.48 -6.68 9.17
C GLY A 141 6.77 -6.93 9.93
N ILE A 142 7.92 -6.88 9.24
CA ILE A 142 9.25 -6.93 9.89
C ILE A 142 9.38 -5.78 10.89
N ALA A 143 8.96 -4.58 10.50
CA ALA A 143 9.15 -3.39 11.29
C ALA A 143 8.21 -3.26 12.48
N THR A 144 6.94 -3.58 12.30
CA THR A 144 5.94 -3.66 13.36
C THR A 144 6.37 -4.69 14.40
N PHE A 145 6.89 -5.83 13.96
CA PHE A 145 7.41 -6.86 14.85
C PHE A 145 8.67 -6.39 15.61
N ALA A 146 9.67 -5.86 14.91
CA ALA A 146 10.92 -5.41 15.52
C ALA A 146 10.71 -4.27 16.52
N SER A 147 9.87 -3.29 16.18
CA SER A 147 9.55 -2.18 17.08
C SER A 147 8.81 -2.65 18.34
N ALA A 148 7.85 -3.57 18.22
CA ALA A 148 7.15 -4.14 19.37
C ALA A 148 8.06 -4.99 20.29
N LEU A 149 9.11 -5.61 19.74
CA LEU A 149 10.11 -6.30 20.54
C LEU A 149 11.01 -5.34 21.32
N GLN A 150 11.37 -4.20 20.72
CA GLN A 150 12.23 -3.18 21.34
C GLN A 150 11.47 -2.39 22.41
N ASP A 151 10.31 -1.86 22.06
CA ASP A 151 9.43 -1.11 22.95
C ASP A 151 7.95 -1.44 22.61
N PRO A 152 7.25 -2.19 23.47
CA PRO A 152 5.84 -2.52 23.27
C PRO A 152 4.93 -1.32 23.06
N SER A 153 5.19 -0.18 23.70
CA SER A 153 4.37 1.02 23.57
C SER A 153 4.51 1.63 22.17
N LEU A 154 5.76 1.72 21.69
CA LEU A 154 6.09 2.13 20.33
C LEU A 154 5.49 1.16 19.31
N GLY A 155 5.62 -0.15 19.55
CA GLY A 155 5.05 -1.19 18.68
C GLY A 155 3.53 -1.12 18.56
N ILE A 156 2.81 -0.85 19.66
CA ILE A 156 1.36 -0.64 19.62
C ILE A 156 1.00 0.58 18.77
N ALA A 157 1.70 1.70 18.96
CA ALA A 157 1.46 2.92 18.19
C ALA A 157 1.70 2.68 16.68
N ILE A 158 2.81 2.02 16.32
CA ILE A 158 3.14 1.66 14.94
C ILE A 158 2.10 0.70 14.37
N ALA A 159 1.70 -0.34 15.09
CA ALA A 159 0.72 -1.31 14.61
C ALA A 159 -0.65 -0.66 14.34
N ILE A 160 -1.06 0.33 15.15
CA ILE A 160 -2.30 1.09 14.90
C ILE A 160 -2.16 1.96 13.65
N ALA A 161 -1.03 2.66 13.48
CA ALA A 161 -0.78 3.45 12.28
C ALA A 161 -0.84 2.57 11.01
N VAL A 162 -0.16 1.42 11.05
CA VAL A 162 -0.15 0.44 9.95
C VAL A 162 -1.55 -0.11 9.67
N ALA A 163 -2.28 -0.52 10.71
CA ALA A 163 -3.65 -0.99 10.55
C ALA A 163 -4.56 0.03 9.85
N ILE A 164 -4.40 1.32 10.15
CA ILE A 164 -5.22 2.37 9.55
C ILE A 164 -4.94 2.52 8.05
N HIS A 165 -3.67 2.52 7.61
CA HIS A 165 -3.35 2.65 6.19
C HIS A 165 -3.60 1.36 5.38
N ASN A 166 -3.57 0.21 6.03
CA ASN A 166 -3.90 -1.08 5.41
C ASN A 166 -5.34 -1.20 4.96
N ILE A 167 -6.28 -0.49 5.61
CA ILE A 167 -7.69 -0.47 5.18
C ILE A 167 -7.80 0.08 3.73
N PRO A 168 -7.27 1.27 3.40
CA PRO A 168 -7.16 1.77 2.03
C PRO A 168 -6.49 0.82 1.04
N GLU A 169 -5.46 0.08 1.43
CA GLU A 169 -4.82 -0.93 0.57
C GLU A 169 -5.79 -2.07 0.24
N GLY A 170 -6.54 -2.51 1.25
CA GLY A 170 -7.59 -3.51 1.07
C GLY A 170 -8.64 -3.07 0.05
N ILE A 171 -9.02 -1.80 0.09
CA ILE A 171 -9.92 -1.17 -0.89
C ILE A 171 -9.28 -1.15 -2.28
N ALA A 172 -8.01 -0.75 -2.37
CA ALA A 172 -7.25 -0.63 -3.62
C ALA A 172 -7.16 -1.96 -4.39
N VAL A 173 -7.10 -3.09 -3.68
CA VAL A 173 -7.12 -4.42 -4.30
C VAL A 173 -8.54 -4.88 -4.60
N ALA A 174 -9.40 -4.87 -3.59
CA ALA A 174 -10.65 -5.61 -3.64
C ALA A 174 -11.69 -4.95 -4.55
N VAL A 175 -11.80 -3.61 -4.53
CA VAL A 175 -12.80 -2.89 -5.32
C VAL A 175 -12.57 -3.08 -6.83
N PRO A 176 -11.40 -2.78 -7.42
CA PRO A 176 -11.21 -2.98 -8.86
C PRO A 176 -11.30 -4.46 -9.27
N LEU A 177 -10.83 -5.38 -8.43
CA LEU A 177 -10.91 -6.81 -8.73
C LEU A 177 -12.36 -7.32 -8.70
N TYR A 178 -13.20 -6.81 -7.81
CA TYR A 178 -14.64 -7.08 -7.80
C TYR A 178 -15.32 -6.48 -9.03
N PHE A 179 -15.01 -5.24 -9.39
CA PHE A 179 -15.51 -4.62 -10.62
C PHE A 179 -15.12 -5.42 -11.87
N ALA A 180 -13.89 -5.94 -11.89
CA ALA A 180 -13.38 -6.77 -12.97
C ALA A 180 -14.07 -8.13 -13.08
N THR A 181 -14.24 -8.83 -11.96
CA THR A 181 -14.58 -10.25 -11.95
C THR A 181 -16.03 -10.56 -11.57
N GLY A 182 -16.71 -9.64 -10.90
CA GLY A 182 -18.02 -9.86 -10.28
C GLY A 182 -17.97 -10.79 -9.05
N ASP A 183 -16.80 -11.29 -8.66
CA ASP A 183 -16.64 -12.24 -7.56
C ASP A 183 -16.04 -11.57 -6.32
N ARG A 184 -16.90 -11.30 -5.34
CA ARG A 184 -16.53 -10.69 -4.06
C ARG A 184 -15.59 -11.56 -3.23
N LYS A 185 -15.76 -12.89 -3.28
CA LYS A 185 -14.89 -13.81 -2.53
C LYS A 185 -13.49 -13.82 -3.12
N LYS A 186 -13.38 -13.76 -4.44
CA LYS A 186 -12.10 -13.63 -5.12
C LYS A 186 -11.42 -12.30 -4.79
N ALA A 187 -12.15 -11.18 -4.86
CA ALA A 187 -11.66 -9.87 -4.46
C ALA A 187 -11.12 -9.86 -3.02
N PHE A 188 -11.91 -10.36 -2.07
CA PHE A 188 -11.51 -10.53 -0.68
C PHE A 188 -10.27 -11.41 -0.54
N LYS A 189 -10.24 -12.57 -1.21
CA LYS A 189 -9.12 -13.51 -1.09
C LYS A 189 -7.79 -12.89 -1.52
N TRP A 190 -7.76 -12.17 -2.64
CA TRP A 190 -6.52 -11.53 -3.11
C TRP A 190 -6.02 -10.46 -2.14
N SER A 191 -6.94 -9.63 -1.64
CA SER A 191 -6.61 -8.57 -0.68
C SER A 191 -6.23 -9.12 0.71
N PHE A 192 -6.94 -10.13 1.18
CA PHE A 192 -6.63 -10.79 2.44
C PHE A 192 -5.26 -11.47 2.39
N LEU A 193 -4.95 -12.17 1.29
CA LEU A 193 -3.65 -12.80 1.11
C LEU A 193 -2.50 -11.79 1.02
N SER A 194 -2.73 -10.59 0.46
CA SER A 194 -1.70 -9.54 0.46
C SER A 194 -1.43 -9.03 1.88
N GLY A 195 -2.45 -8.82 2.71
CA GLY A 195 -2.29 -8.42 4.12
C GLY A 195 -1.60 -9.48 4.99
N LEU A 196 -1.75 -10.78 4.66
CA LEU A 196 -1.00 -11.84 5.36
C LEU A 196 0.52 -11.80 5.14
N SER A 197 1.02 -10.96 4.23
CA SER A 197 2.46 -10.75 4.07
C SER A 197 3.12 -10.12 5.32
N GLU A 198 2.38 -9.37 6.13
CA GLU A 198 2.88 -8.79 7.39
C GLU A 198 3.26 -9.84 8.44
N PRO A 199 2.36 -10.73 8.88
CA PRO A 199 2.73 -11.77 9.84
C PRO A 199 3.79 -12.72 9.25
N VAL A 200 3.84 -12.90 7.93
CA VAL A 200 4.93 -13.63 7.27
C VAL A 200 6.25 -12.86 7.39
N GLY A 201 6.24 -11.54 7.20
CA GLY A 201 7.37 -10.64 7.44
C GLY A 201 7.88 -10.73 8.87
N ALA A 202 7.00 -10.64 9.86
CA ALA A 202 7.34 -10.84 11.27
C ALA A 202 8.00 -12.20 11.54
N LEU A 203 7.46 -13.26 10.94
CA LEU A 203 7.99 -14.61 11.12
C LEU A 203 9.40 -14.74 10.53
N VAL A 204 9.62 -14.20 9.33
CA VAL A 204 10.93 -14.18 8.69
C VAL A 204 11.91 -13.28 9.45
N ALA A 205 11.44 -12.15 9.99
CA ALA A 205 12.23 -11.30 10.87
C ALA A 205 12.75 -12.09 12.06
N TRP A 206 11.84 -12.73 12.79
CA TRP A 206 12.15 -13.47 14.00
C TRP A 206 13.11 -14.64 13.77
N LEU A 207 12.87 -15.43 12.72
CA LEU A 207 13.64 -16.65 12.47
C LEU A 207 14.99 -16.40 11.77
N ILE A 208 15.07 -15.37 10.93
CA ILE A 208 16.18 -15.23 9.96
C ILE A 208 16.85 -13.85 10.05
N LEU A 209 16.07 -12.77 10.03
CA LEU A 209 16.62 -11.43 9.76
C LEU A 209 17.07 -10.67 11.00
N MET A 210 16.58 -11.01 12.20
CA MET A 210 16.94 -10.33 13.47
C MET A 210 18.45 -10.08 13.65
N PRO A 211 19.36 -11.03 13.35
CA PRO A 211 20.81 -10.81 13.48
C PRO A 211 21.39 -9.81 12.46
N TYR A 212 20.66 -9.51 11.38
CA TYR A 212 21.13 -8.72 10.24
C TYR A 212 20.41 -7.38 10.07
N LEU A 213 19.26 -7.18 10.75
CA LEU A 213 18.45 -5.95 10.72
C LEU A 213 19.16 -4.80 11.45
N THR A 214 20.11 -4.18 10.78
CA THR A 214 20.71 -2.91 11.20
C THR A 214 19.77 -1.73 10.93
N ASP A 215 19.94 -0.64 11.68
CA ASP A 215 19.17 0.60 11.49
C ASP A 215 19.34 1.18 10.07
N THR A 216 20.53 0.99 9.47
CA THR A 216 20.78 1.33 8.07
C THR A 216 19.89 0.52 7.12
N MET A 217 19.82 -0.80 7.31
CA MET A 217 19.02 -1.65 6.45
C MET A 217 17.52 -1.35 6.61
N PHE A 218 17.09 -1.11 7.85
CA PHE A 218 15.74 -0.66 8.16
C PHE A 218 15.40 0.64 7.41
N GLY A 219 16.24 1.67 7.57
CA GLY A 219 16.02 2.96 6.90
C GLY A 219 16.01 2.87 5.37
N MET A 220 16.90 2.07 4.78
CA MET A 220 16.92 1.86 3.32
C MET A 220 15.68 1.13 2.81
N ILE A 221 15.20 0.13 3.56
CA ILE A 221 13.97 -0.61 3.23
C ILE A 221 12.77 0.34 3.27
N PHE A 222 12.61 1.13 4.35
CA PHE A 222 11.51 2.09 4.48
C PHE A 222 11.55 3.16 3.39
N ALA A 223 12.74 3.69 3.07
CA ALA A 223 12.89 4.65 1.98
C ALA A 223 12.41 4.04 0.66
N GLY A 224 12.90 2.85 0.29
CA GLY A 224 12.49 2.16 -0.93
C GLY A 224 10.99 1.88 -0.98
N VAL A 225 10.42 1.41 0.14
CA VAL A 225 8.99 1.17 0.30
C VAL A 225 8.16 2.43 0.04
N ALA A 226 8.52 3.58 0.64
CA ALA A 226 7.84 4.84 0.38
C ALA A 226 7.86 5.21 -1.12
N GLY A 227 8.99 4.95 -1.78
CA GLY A 227 9.13 5.14 -3.23
C GLY A 227 8.17 4.29 -4.04
N ILE A 228 8.10 3.01 -3.72
CA ILE A 228 7.23 2.04 -4.39
C ILE A 228 5.76 2.46 -4.26
N MET A 229 5.31 2.81 -3.06
CA MET A 229 3.91 3.22 -2.82
C MET A 229 3.53 4.50 -3.54
N VAL A 230 4.43 5.50 -3.57
CA VAL A 230 4.21 6.73 -4.33
C VAL A 230 4.07 6.41 -5.82
N PHE A 231 4.95 5.57 -6.36
CA PHE A 231 4.87 5.18 -7.77
C PHE A 231 3.54 4.49 -8.08
N ILE A 232 3.14 3.46 -7.33
CA ILE A 232 1.86 2.74 -7.52
C ILE A 232 0.66 3.69 -7.45
N SER A 233 0.70 4.62 -6.50
CA SER A 233 -0.39 5.60 -6.33
C SER A 233 -0.55 6.51 -7.54
N LEU A 234 0.58 6.94 -8.14
CA LEU A 234 0.60 7.86 -9.27
C LEU A 234 0.44 7.18 -10.62
N ASP A 235 1.00 5.98 -10.79
CA ASP A 235 1.04 5.24 -12.05
C ASP A 235 -0.20 4.35 -12.21
N GLU A 236 -0.71 3.78 -11.12
CA GLU A 236 -1.83 2.83 -11.21
C GLU A 236 -3.14 3.40 -10.68
N LEU A 237 -3.17 3.76 -9.39
CA LEU A 237 -4.41 4.04 -8.69
C LEU A 237 -5.05 5.34 -9.17
N LEU A 238 -4.27 6.42 -9.29
CA LEU A 238 -4.78 7.72 -9.72
C LEU A 238 -5.27 7.71 -11.18
N PRO A 239 -4.51 7.17 -12.17
CA PRO A 239 -5.01 7.07 -13.54
C PRO A 239 -6.25 6.17 -13.66
N ALA A 240 -6.28 5.05 -12.93
CA ALA A 240 -7.46 4.20 -12.89
C ALA A 240 -8.66 4.91 -12.26
N ALA A 241 -8.47 5.68 -11.18
CA ALA A 241 -9.51 6.50 -10.56
C ALA A 241 -10.08 7.52 -11.55
N GLN A 242 -9.21 8.24 -12.27
CA GLN A 242 -9.58 9.28 -13.24
C GLN A 242 -10.36 8.70 -14.43
N LYS A 243 -10.03 7.49 -14.88
CA LYS A 243 -10.73 6.82 -15.98
C LYS A 243 -12.22 6.60 -15.69
N TYR A 244 -12.59 6.31 -14.45
CA TYR A 244 -13.98 6.08 -14.04
C TYR A 244 -14.65 7.31 -13.43
N ASP A 245 -13.94 8.46 -13.42
CA ASP A 245 -14.44 9.70 -12.86
C ASP A 245 -15.46 10.36 -13.78
N GLN A 246 -16.46 10.99 -13.17
CA GLN A 246 -17.50 11.76 -13.87
C GLN A 246 -17.56 13.21 -13.38
N THR A 247 -16.95 13.55 -12.23
CA THR A 247 -17.16 14.86 -11.57
C THR A 247 -16.07 15.19 -10.52
N HIS A 248 -14.79 14.98 -10.85
CA HIS A 248 -13.64 15.18 -9.95
C HIS A 248 -13.63 14.28 -8.70
N LEU A 249 -14.40 13.20 -8.68
CA LEU A 249 -14.49 12.25 -7.57
C LEU A 249 -13.14 11.59 -7.28
N ALA A 250 -12.31 11.36 -8.29
CA ALA A 250 -10.97 10.82 -8.11
C ALA A 250 -10.12 11.77 -7.24
N ILE A 251 -10.14 13.06 -7.55
CA ILE A 251 -9.38 14.08 -6.81
C ILE A 251 -9.96 14.31 -5.42
N TYR A 252 -11.28 14.35 -5.27
CA TYR A 252 -11.90 14.41 -3.94
C TYR A 252 -11.56 13.18 -3.09
N GLY A 253 -11.51 12.00 -3.71
CA GLY A 253 -10.99 10.78 -3.11
C GLY A 253 -9.57 11.01 -2.58
N VAL A 254 -8.63 11.43 -3.43
CA VAL A 254 -7.24 11.72 -3.06
C VAL A 254 -7.16 12.66 -1.87
N VAL A 255 -7.79 13.84 -1.96
CA VAL A 255 -7.74 14.85 -0.90
C VAL A 255 -8.36 14.33 0.40
N SER A 256 -9.49 13.63 0.32
CA SER A 256 -10.12 13.03 1.51
C SER A 256 -9.28 11.92 2.13
N GLY A 257 -8.58 11.13 1.31
CA GLY A 257 -7.67 10.08 1.76
C GLY A 257 -6.47 10.68 2.50
N MET A 258 -5.85 11.70 1.92
CA MET A 258 -4.79 12.46 2.58
C MET A 258 -5.27 13.06 3.91
N ALA A 259 -6.46 13.67 3.94
CA ALA A 259 -7.01 14.27 5.14
C ALA A 259 -7.31 13.24 6.25
N VAL A 260 -7.90 12.10 5.90
CA VAL A 260 -8.15 11.01 6.86
C VAL A 260 -6.83 10.50 7.42
N MET A 261 -5.84 10.23 6.57
CA MET A 261 -4.54 9.77 7.03
C MET A 261 -3.84 10.82 7.92
N ALA A 262 -3.89 12.09 7.54
CA ALA A 262 -3.36 13.19 8.33
C ALA A 262 -3.97 13.24 9.73
N ILE A 263 -5.30 13.18 9.83
CA ILE A 263 -6.01 13.17 11.12
C ILE A 263 -5.63 11.92 11.92
N SER A 264 -5.59 10.75 11.27
CA SER A 264 -5.18 9.51 11.92
C SER A 264 -3.79 9.60 12.53
N LEU A 265 -2.80 10.16 11.82
CA LEU A 265 -1.46 10.37 12.36
C LEU A 265 -1.44 11.36 13.52
N LEU A 266 -2.20 12.46 13.43
CA LEU A 266 -2.30 13.44 14.52
C LEU A 266 -2.91 12.86 15.80
N LEU A 267 -3.86 11.92 15.67
CA LEU A 267 -4.47 11.24 16.81
C LEU A 267 -3.53 10.24 17.49
N LEU A 268 -2.40 9.90 16.87
CA LEU A 268 -1.40 8.97 17.37
C LEU A 268 -0.14 9.65 17.95
N LEU A 269 -0.07 10.98 17.89
CA LEU A 269 0.96 11.79 18.58
C LEU A 269 0.70 11.87 20.09
#